data_AF-A0A178FQG5-F1
#
_entry.id   AF-A0A178FQG5-F1
#
_cell.length_a   1.000
_cell.length_b   1.000
_cell.length_c   1.000
_cell.angle_alpha   90.00
_cell.angle_beta   90.00
_cell.angle_gamma   90.00
#
_symmetry.space_group_name_H-M   'P 1'
#
loop_
_entity.id
_entity.type
_entity.pdbx_description
1 polymer ?
#
loop_
_entity_poly.entity_id
_entity_poly.type
_entity_poly.pdbx_seq_one_letter_code
_entity_poly.pdbx_strand_id
1 'polypeptide(L)'
;MFLARRATAPARRALAQRQPRRFDSHSAHHEPVNEHLGRGFYIAVASIPVGLALYKYSTSDASSKPWLTRVIETFTASEAVLERNNALHTRAIEEAAADRHLFHSQNPPLTIDMSFPELFNTGSPINMSPGRSSGDLSAVVAHYEKRQADMEKARVGRMKDGKVQSLYEDGRYF
;
A
#
# COMPACT_ATOMS: atom_id res chain seq x y z
N MET A 1 -8.19 -2.20 -67.65
CA MET A 1 -7.58 -2.57 -66.36
C MET A 1 -7.80 -4.06 -66.14
N PHE A 2 -6.73 -4.79 -65.82
CA PHE A 2 -6.58 -6.24 -65.99
C PHE A 2 -7.24 -7.07 -64.87
N LEU A 3 -7.92 -8.16 -65.24
CA LEU A 3 -8.39 -9.22 -64.34
C LEU A 3 -7.27 -10.23 -64.10
N ALA A 4 -6.80 -10.36 -62.86
CA ALA A 4 -5.78 -11.33 -62.49
C ALA A 4 -6.39 -12.75 -62.32
N ARG A 5 -5.96 -13.70 -63.16
CA ARG A 5 -6.22 -15.13 -62.99
C ARG A 5 -5.31 -15.68 -61.89
N ARG A 6 -5.86 -16.24 -60.80
CA ARG A 6 -5.10 -17.06 -59.85
C ARG A 6 -5.11 -18.51 -60.33
N ALA A 7 -3.93 -19.06 -60.57
CA ALA A 7 -3.72 -20.48 -60.82
C ALA A 7 -3.65 -21.25 -59.48
N THR A 8 -4.43 -22.33 -59.35
CA THR A 8 -4.38 -23.26 -58.22
C THR A 8 -3.51 -24.46 -58.58
N ALA A 9 -2.40 -24.67 -57.86
CA ALA A 9 -1.58 -25.88 -58.00
C ALA A 9 -2.29 -27.11 -57.37
N PRO A 10 -2.16 -28.32 -57.94
CA PRO A 10 -2.87 -29.49 -57.43
C PRO A 10 -2.21 -30.06 -56.16
N ALA A 11 -2.92 -29.99 -55.03
CA ALA A 11 -2.54 -30.54 -53.72
C ALA A 11 -2.58 -32.08 -53.62
N ARG A 12 -2.30 -32.81 -54.71
CA ARG A 12 -2.40 -34.29 -54.75
C ARG A 12 -1.09 -35.04 -54.55
N ARG A 13 0.06 -34.37 -54.44
CA ARG A 13 1.37 -35.03 -54.27
C ARG A 13 1.95 -35.05 -52.85
N ALA A 14 1.30 -34.41 -51.88
CA ALA A 14 1.84 -34.31 -50.50
C ALA A 14 1.48 -35.48 -49.56
N LEU A 15 0.68 -36.46 -50.00
CA LEU A 15 0.22 -37.58 -49.15
C LEU A 15 0.92 -38.92 -49.41
N ALA A 16 1.90 -39.00 -50.31
CA ALA A 16 2.50 -40.27 -50.73
C ALA A 16 3.77 -40.71 -49.96
N GLN A 17 4.22 -39.98 -48.94
CA GLN A 17 5.42 -40.37 -48.17
C GLN A 17 5.26 -40.17 -46.66
N ARG A 18 4.48 -41.05 -46.01
CA ARG A 18 4.65 -41.32 -44.59
C ARG A 18 4.83 -42.81 -44.39
N GLN A 19 6.09 -43.25 -44.27
CA GLN A 19 6.42 -44.58 -43.77
C GLN A 19 5.81 -44.76 -42.37
N PRO A 20 5.25 -45.94 -42.06
CA PRO A 20 4.84 -46.25 -40.69
C PRO A 20 6.09 -46.36 -39.82
N ARG A 21 6.22 -45.48 -38.83
CA ARG A 21 7.20 -45.65 -37.75
C ARG A 21 6.77 -46.87 -36.94
N ARG A 22 7.52 -47.96 -37.07
CA ARG A 22 7.41 -49.11 -36.17
C ARG A 22 7.97 -48.67 -34.82
N PHE A 23 7.20 -48.91 -33.75
CA PHE A 23 7.72 -48.80 -32.39
C PHE A 23 8.77 -49.90 -32.21
N ASP A 24 10.01 -49.47 -32.04
CA ASP A 24 11.12 -50.36 -31.72
C ASP A 24 10.98 -50.81 -30.27
N SER A 25 11.06 -52.12 -30.03
CA SER A 25 10.97 -52.71 -28.69
C SER A 25 12.39 -53.01 -28.20
N HIS A 26 13.06 -51.98 -27.72
CA HIS A 26 14.33 -52.15 -27.02
C HIS A 26 14.09 -52.33 -25.52
N SER A 27 14.06 -53.60 -25.12
CA SER A 27 14.24 -54.04 -23.73
C SER A 27 15.71 -53.82 -23.33
N ALA A 28 16.09 -52.58 -23.05
CA ALA A 28 17.36 -52.25 -22.43
C ALA A 28 17.11 -51.97 -20.94
N HIS A 29 17.77 -52.74 -20.07
CA HIS A 29 17.71 -52.59 -18.62
C HIS A 29 18.22 -51.21 -18.19
N HIS A 30 17.32 -50.24 -18.10
CA HIS A 30 17.57 -48.98 -17.41
C HIS A 30 17.40 -49.21 -15.90
N GLU A 31 18.41 -48.77 -15.14
CA GLU A 31 18.31 -48.48 -13.71
C GLU A 31 16.98 -47.77 -13.40
N PRO A 32 16.28 -48.04 -12.29
CA PRO A 32 14.97 -47.45 -12.01
C PRO A 32 15.09 -45.94 -11.88
N VAL A 33 14.89 -45.24 -13.00
CA VAL A 33 14.76 -43.79 -13.04
C VAL A 33 13.38 -43.48 -12.49
N ASN A 34 13.31 -42.60 -11.50
CA ASN A 34 12.04 -42.11 -10.97
C ASN A 34 11.26 -41.41 -12.10
N GLU A 35 10.34 -42.13 -12.73
CA GLU A 35 9.45 -41.57 -13.73
C GLU A 35 8.42 -40.68 -13.02
N HIS A 36 8.66 -39.37 -13.08
CA HIS A 36 7.70 -38.39 -12.58
C HIS A 36 6.39 -38.53 -13.34
N LEU A 37 5.28 -38.48 -12.62
CA LEU A 37 3.93 -38.45 -13.21
C LEU A 37 3.89 -37.39 -14.32
N GLY A 38 3.43 -37.78 -15.52
CA GLY A 38 3.48 -36.92 -16.69
C GLY A 38 2.72 -35.61 -16.50
N ARG A 39 3.04 -34.57 -17.28
CA ARG A 39 2.39 -33.24 -17.19
C ARG A 39 0.85 -33.31 -17.22
N GLY A 40 0.29 -34.25 -17.99
CA GLY A 40 -1.15 -34.48 -18.07
C GLY A 40 -1.78 -34.92 -16.75
N PHE A 41 -1.06 -35.67 -15.91
CA PHE A 41 -1.52 -36.05 -14.58
C PHE A 41 -1.71 -34.81 -13.70
N TYR A 42 -0.73 -33.91 -13.66
CA TYR A 42 -0.84 -32.67 -12.89
C TYR A 42 -1.95 -31.76 -13.40
N ILE A 43 -2.16 -31.69 -14.72
CA ILE A 43 -3.27 -30.94 -15.31
C ILE A 43 -4.62 -31.54 -14.89
N ALA A 44 -4.74 -32.88 -14.88
CA ALA A 44 -5.96 -33.56 -14.46
C ALA A 44 -6.23 -33.40 -12.95
N VAL A 45 -5.20 -33.47 -12.11
CA VAL A 45 -5.33 -33.22 -10.67
C VAL A 45 -5.70 -31.76 -10.41
N ALA A 46 -5.13 -30.81 -11.16
CA ALA A 46 -5.43 -29.38 -11.04
C ALA A 46 -6.83 -29.02 -11.58
N SER A 47 -7.37 -29.76 -12.55
CA SER A 47 -8.68 -29.46 -13.12
C SER A 47 -9.84 -29.73 -12.16
N ILE A 48 -9.67 -30.67 -11.22
CA ILE A 48 -10.68 -31.02 -10.20
C ILE A 48 -10.99 -29.82 -9.28
N PRO A 49 -10.02 -29.20 -8.56
CA PRO A 49 -10.30 -28.04 -7.72
C PRO A 49 -10.73 -26.82 -8.54
N VAL A 50 -10.19 -26.64 -9.75
CA VAL A 50 -10.61 -25.54 -10.65
C VAL A 50 -12.08 -25.69 -11.06
N GLY A 51 -12.50 -26.89 -11.45
CA GLY A 51 -13.89 -27.19 -11.79
C GLY A 51 -14.85 -27.00 -10.61
N LEU A 52 -14.44 -27.40 -9.41
CA LEU A 52 -15.19 -27.16 -8.17
C LEU A 52 -15.33 -25.67 -7.85
N ALA A 53 -14.25 -24.90 -7.99
CA ALA A 53 -14.27 -23.45 -7.80
C ALA A 53 -15.22 -22.77 -8.79
N LEU A 54 -15.16 -23.16 -10.07
CA LEU A 54 -16.04 -22.65 -11.12
C LEU A 54 -17.52 -23.00 -10.86
N TYR A 55 -17.79 -24.24 -10.42
CA TYR A 55 -19.14 -24.68 -10.07
C TYR A 55 -19.70 -23.89 -8.88
N LYS A 56 -18.91 -23.74 -7.82
CA LYS A 56 -19.31 -22.94 -6.63
C LYS A 56 -19.52 -21.47 -6.96
N TYR A 57 -18.78 -20.93 -7.91
CA TYR A 57 -19.01 -19.58 -8.44
C TYR A 57 -20.31 -19.51 -9.24
N SER A 58 -20.55 -20.47 -10.15
CA SER A 58 -21.75 -20.53 -11.00
C SER A 58 -23.06 -20.75 -10.22
N THR A 59 -23.02 -21.54 -9.14
CA THR A 59 -24.19 -21.81 -8.27
C THR A 59 -24.33 -20.78 -7.14
N SER A 60 -23.56 -19.70 -7.15
CA SER A 60 -23.71 -18.65 -6.13
C SER A 60 -25.00 -17.87 -6.35
N ASP A 61 -25.70 -17.61 -5.24
CA ASP A 61 -27.02 -17.00 -5.27
C ASP A 61 -26.95 -15.52 -5.63
N ALA A 62 -27.86 -15.01 -6.46
CA ALA A 62 -27.80 -13.65 -6.99
C ALA A 62 -27.92 -12.58 -5.89
N SER A 63 -28.53 -12.92 -4.75
CA SER A 63 -28.70 -12.04 -3.61
C SER A 63 -27.49 -12.02 -2.67
N SER A 64 -26.51 -12.93 -2.80
CA SER A 64 -25.40 -13.06 -1.86
C SER A 64 -24.05 -13.03 -2.58
N LYS A 65 -23.13 -12.17 -2.13
CA LYS A 65 -21.78 -12.13 -2.72
C LYS A 65 -21.09 -13.49 -2.60
N PRO A 66 -20.41 -13.98 -3.66
CA PRO A 66 -19.66 -15.21 -3.62
C PRO A 66 -18.63 -15.22 -2.48
N TRP A 67 -18.34 -16.39 -1.91
CA TRP A 67 -17.40 -16.53 -0.80
C TRP A 67 -16.01 -15.94 -1.12
N LEU A 68 -15.54 -16.12 -2.36
CA LEU A 68 -14.25 -15.61 -2.80
C LEU A 68 -14.23 -14.08 -2.83
N THR A 69 -15.30 -13.45 -3.31
CA THR A 69 -15.46 -12.00 -3.31
C THR A 69 -15.45 -11.44 -1.89
N ARG A 70 -16.06 -12.14 -0.93
CA ARG A 70 -16.03 -11.74 0.49
C ARG A 70 -14.63 -11.78 1.08
N VAL A 71 -13.84 -12.82 0.76
CA VAL A 71 -12.44 -12.90 1.19
C VAL A 71 -11.63 -11.78 0.55
N ILE A 72 -11.80 -11.52 -0.75
CA ILE A 72 -11.12 -10.41 -1.41
C ILE A 72 -11.48 -9.08 -0.75
N GLU A 73 -12.77 -8.83 -0.47
CA GLU A 73 -13.25 -7.61 0.20
C GLU A 73 -12.66 -7.42 1.61
N THR A 74 -12.31 -8.50 2.32
CA THR A 74 -11.62 -8.36 3.62
C THR A 74 -10.18 -7.86 3.51
N PHE A 75 -9.53 -8.09 2.36
CA PHE A 75 -8.14 -7.67 2.11
C PHE A 75 -8.03 -6.41 1.24
N THR A 76 -9.09 -6.04 0.51
CA THR A 76 -9.13 -4.82 -0.30
C THR A 76 -9.79 -3.69 0.45
N ALA A 77 -9.19 -2.50 0.41
CA ALA A 77 -9.83 -1.29 0.92
C ALA A 77 -11.15 -1.02 0.18
N SER A 78 -12.18 -0.57 0.90
CA SER A 78 -13.45 -0.17 0.29
C SER A 78 -13.24 1.00 -0.68
N GLU A 79 -14.02 1.06 -1.75
CA GLU A 79 -13.96 2.13 -2.76
C GLU A 79 -14.06 3.53 -2.12
N ALA A 80 -14.92 3.72 -1.13
CA ALA A 80 -15.05 5.00 -0.42
C ALA A 80 -13.76 5.46 0.29
N VAL A 81 -12.96 4.51 0.82
CA VAL A 81 -11.67 4.82 1.45
C VAL A 81 -10.64 5.20 0.39
N LEU A 82 -10.62 4.47 -0.74
CA LEU A 82 -9.74 4.79 -1.86
C LEU A 82 -10.09 6.16 -2.47
N GLU A 83 -11.38 6.47 -2.64
CA GLU A 83 -11.86 7.76 -3.11
C GLU A 83 -11.45 8.89 -2.15
N ARG A 84 -11.64 8.70 -0.84
CA ARG A 84 -11.20 9.65 0.17
C ARG A 84 -9.70 9.89 0.12
N ASN A 85 -8.90 8.83 0.00
CA ASN A 85 -7.44 8.95 -0.08
C ASN A 85 -7.00 9.67 -1.36
N ASN A 86 -7.64 9.35 -2.49
CA ASN A 86 -7.39 10.03 -3.75
C ASN A 86 -7.72 11.52 -3.66
N ALA A 87 -8.86 11.87 -3.04
CA ALA A 87 -9.25 13.26 -2.83
C ALA A 87 -8.28 14.03 -1.92
N LEU A 88 -7.71 13.38 -0.90
CA LEU A 88 -6.66 13.98 -0.07
C LEU A 88 -5.37 14.20 -0.88
N HIS A 89 -4.99 13.22 -1.69
CA HIS A 89 -3.79 13.32 -2.53
C HIS A 89 -3.91 14.40 -3.60
N THR A 90 -5.07 14.54 -4.24
CA THR A 90 -5.30 15.61 -5.22
C THR A 90 -5.23 16.98 -4.56
N ARG A 91 -5.86 17.16 -3.39
CA ARG A 91 -5.76 18.42 -2.62
C ARG A 91 -4.34 18.77 -2.24
N ALA A 92 -3.56 17.79 -1.78
CA ALA A 92 -2.15 18.00 -1.43
C ALA A 92 -1.32 18.44 -2.65
N ILE A 93 -1.59 17.86 -3.83
CA ILE A 93 -0.93 18.28 -5.08
C ILE A 93 -1.34 19.68 -5.48
N GLU A 94 -2.63 20.03 -5.36
CA GLU A 94 -3.13 21.36 -5.69
C GLU A 94 -2.49 22.44 -4.81
N GLU A 95 -2.40 22.17 -3.51
CA GLU A 95 -1.73 23.06 -2.55
C GLU A 95 -0.24 23.18 -2.84
N ALA A 96 0.45 22.06 -3.09
CA ALA A 96 1.87 22.07 -3.48
C ALA A 96 2.11 22.82 -4.81
N ALA A 97 1.17 22.76 -5.76
CA ALA A 97 1.24 23.51 -7.01
C ALA A 97 1.03 25.02 -6.78
N ALA A 98 0.11 25.39 -5.89
CA ALA A 98 -0.12 26.77 -5.49
C ALA A 98 1.13 27.36 -4.81
N ASP A 99 1.73 26.62 -3.87
CA ASP A 99 2.98 27.00 -3.21
C ASP A 99 4.13 27.12 -4.21
N ARG A 100 4.25 26.16 -5.13
CA ARG A 100 5.26 26.23 -6.18
C ARG A 100 5.11 27.49 -7.04
N HIS A 101 3.88 27.94 -7.30
CA HIS A 101 3.65 29.18 -8.03
C HIS A 101 4.05 30.40 -7.21
N LEU A 102 3.77 30.42 -5.90
CA LEU A 102 4.20 31.47 -4.98
C LEU A 102 5.74 31.60 -4.93
N PHE A 103 6.44 30.47 -4.88
CA PHE A 103 7.90 30.43 -4.75
C PHE A 103 8.63 30.31 -6.09
N HIS A 104 7.93 30.36 -7.22
CA HIS A 104 8.54 30.14 -8.54
C HIS A 104 9.65 31.15 -8.87
N SER A 105 9.49 32.39 -8.42
CA SER A 105 10.46 33.48 -8.60
C SER A 105 11.43 33.63 -7.42
N GLN A 106 11.34 32.79 -6.40
CA GLN A 106 12.22 32.89 -5.25
C GLN A 106 13.58 32.28 -5.62
N ASN A 107 14.65 33.07 -5.50
CA ASN A 107 15.99 32.56 -5.64
C ASN A 107 16.24 31.47 -4.59
N PRO A 108 17.01 30.40 -4.92
CA PRO A 108 17.38 29.41 -3.93
C PRO A 108 18.00 30.11 -2.70
N PRO A 109 17.70 29.62 -1.48
CA PRO A 109 18.25 30.21 -0.27
C PRO A 109 19.77 30.24 -0.39
N LEU A 110 20.36 31.40 -0.10
CA LEU A 110 21.80 31.59 -0.19
C LEU A 110 22.46 30.78 0.94
N THR A 111 22.89 29.56 0.64
CA THR A 111 23.59 28.69 1.59
C THR A 111 25.06 29.08 1.62
N ILE A 112 25.47 29.79 2.66
CA ILE A 112 26.88 30.10 2.92
C ILE A 112 27.39 29.04 3.91
N ASP A 113 28.38 28.26 3.52
CA ASP A 113 29.07 27.36 4.45
C ASP A 113 29.94 28.20 5.40
N MET A 114 29.66 28.08 6.69
CA MET A 114 30.33 28.83 7.75
C MET A 114 31.16 27.88 8.59
N SER A 115 32.41 28.26 8.90
CA SER A 115 33.27 27.47 9.79
C SER A 115 32.76 27.40 11.22
N PHE A 116 31.99 28.41 11.66
CA PHE A 116 31.47 28.51 13.03
C PHE A 116 30.01 28.99 13.04
N PRO A 117 29.03 28.11 12.77
CA PRO A 117 27.61 28.49 12.77
C PRO A 117 27.08 28.91 14.14
N GLU A 118 27.73 28.46 15.22
CA GLU A 118 27.33 28.78 16.60
C GLU A 118 27.40 30.28 16.93
N LEU A 119 28.18 31.07 16.17
CA LEU A 119 28.33 32.51 16.41
C LEU A 119 27.02 33.29 16.23
N PHE A 120 26.06 32.79 15.45
CA PHE A 120 24.73 33.41 15.31
C PHE A 120 23.85 33.25 16.55
N ASN A 121 24.13 32.23 17.34
CA ASN A 121 23.38 31.93 18.55
C ASN A 121 24.02 32.57 19.80
N THR A 122 25.24 33.11 19.70
CA THR A 122 25.91 33.74 20.84
C THR A 122 25.55 35.23 20.95
N GLY A 123 25.19 35.67 22.16
CA GLY A 123 24.98 37.09 22.48
C GLY A 123 23.61 37.68 22.14
N SER A 124 22.72 36.94 21.47
CA SER A 124 21.32 37.37 21.32
C SER A 124 20.55 37.15 22.62
N PRO A 125 19.92 38.18 23.20
CA PRO A 125 19.14 38.05 24.42
C PRO A 125 17.87 37.19 24.26
N ILE A 126 17.48 36.89 23.01
CA ILE A 126 16.25 36.15 22.68
C ILE A 126 16.51 34.78 22.03
N ASN A 127 17.74 34.48 21.60
CA ASN A 127 18.10 33.20 21.00
C ASN A 127 18.83 32.33 22.03
N MET A 128 18.07 31.68 22.90
CA MET A 128 18.61 30.90 24.01
C MET A 128 18.57 29.41 23.68
N SER A 129 19.69 28.72 23.90
CA SER A 129 19.75 27.25 23.79
C SER A 129 18.89 26.59 24.89
N PRO A 130 18.15 25.51 24.58
CA PRO A 130 17.39 24.76 25.59
C PRO A 130 18.25 24.39 26.79
N GLY A 131 17.81 24.74 28.00
CA GLY A 131 18.51 24.42 29.26
C GLY A 131 19.47 25.50 29.78
N ARG A 132 19.78 26.55 29.00
CA ARG A 132 20.51 27.74 29.49
C ARG A 132 19.67 29.00 29.27
N SER A 133 18.63 29.15 30.11
CA SER A 133 17.85 30.40 30.16
C SER A 133 18.60 31.46 30.96
N SER A 134 18.89 32.60 30.34
CA SER A 134 19.28 33.84 31.05
C SER A 134 18.08 34.67 31.49
N GLY A 135 16.88 34.38 30.97
CA GLY A 135 15.63 35.02 31.40
C GLY A 135 15.07 34.35 32.65
N ASP A 136 14.50 35.18 33.55
CA ASP A 136 13.75 34.68 34.69
C ASP A 136 12.44 34.02 34.22
N LEU A 137 12.31 32.71 34.47
CA LEU A 137 11.13 31.91 34.12
C LEU A 137 10.18 31.73 35.31
N SER A 138 10.44 32.37 36.46
CA SER A 138 9.65 32.23 37.69
C SER A 138 8.15 32.44 37.46
N ALA A 139 7.76 33.44 36.67
CA ALA A 139 6.37 33.72 36.35
C ALA A 139 5.71 32.62 35.52
N VAL A 140 6.45 32.03 34.57
CA VAL A 140 5.97 30.93 33.73
C VAL A 140 5.79 29.66 34.57
N VAL A 141 6.78 29.37 35.42
CA VAL A 141 6.71 28.26 36.38
C VAL A 141 5.50 28.42 37.29
N ALA A 142 5.32 29.58 37.92
CA ALA A 142 4.18 29.86 38.80
C ALA A 142 2.83 29.70 38.08
N HIS A 143 2.73 30.13 36.81
CA HIS A 143 1.52 29.94 36.01
C HIS A 143 1.20 28.44 35.79
N TYR A 144 2.20 27.63 35.42
CA TYR A 144 1.98 26.21 35.18
C TYR A 144 1.76 25.41 36.47
N GLU A 145 2.42 25.76 37.57
CA GLU A 145 2.15 25.20 38.90
C GLU A 145 0.71 25.47 39.32
N LYS A 146 0.23 26.71 39.14
CA LYS A 146 -1.18 27.07 39.40
C LYS A 146 -2.13 26.25 38.53
N ARG A 147 -1.86 26.16 37.23
CA ARG A 147 -2.67 25.36 36.28
C ARG A 147 -2.72 23.89 36.70
N GLN A 148 -1.59 23.31 37.12
CA GLN A 148 -1.51 21.94 37.59
C GLN A 148 -2.32 21.75 38.87
N ALA A 149 -2.21 22.67 39.84
CA ALA A 149 -3.00 22.63 41.07
C ALA A 149 -4.50 22.68 40.80
N ASP A 150 -4.94 23.51 39.86
CA ASP A 150 -6.36 23.61 39.47
C ASP A 150 -6.84 22.35 38.75
N MET A 151 -6.02 21.75 37.88
CA MET A 151 -6.32 20.47 37.24
C MET A 151 -6.41 19.32 38.25
N GLU A 152 -5.52 19.28 39.24
CA GLU A 152 -5.56 18.29 40.32
C GLU A 152 -6.80 18.44 41.20
N LYS A 153 -7.17 19.68 41.57
CA LYS A 153 -8.43 19.94 42.28
C LYS A 153 -9.63 19.46 41.48
N ALA A 154 -9.67 19.75 40.18
CA ALA A 154 -10.73 19.28 39.30
C ALA A 154 -10.75 17.75 39.18
N ARG A 155 -9.58 17.10 39.11
CA ARG A 155 -9.44 15.64 39.11
C ARG A 155 -9.98 15.02 40.40
N VAL A 156 -9.61 15.56 41.55
CA VAL A 156 -10.09 15.09 42.86
C VAL A 156 -11.60 15.30 43.01
N GLY A 157 -12.14 16.42 42.52
CA GLY A 157 -13.59 16.66 42.47
C GLY A 157 -14.33 15.59 41.66
N ARG A 158 -13.86 15.33 40.42
CA ARG A 158 -14.40 14.27 39.56
C ARG A 158 -14.34 12.88 40.21
N MET A 159 -13.28 12.59 40.98
CA MET A 159 -13.17 11.33 41.74
C MET A 159 -14.20 11.21 42.85
N LYS A 160 -14.50 12.30 43.57
CA LYS A 160 -15.53 12.30 44.63
C LYS A 160 -16.94 12.13 44.06
N ASP A 161 -17.20 12.70 42.88
CA ASP A 161 -18.49 12.62 42.20
C ASP A 161 -18.71 11.30 41.43
N GLY A 162 -17.75 10.38 41.46
CA GLY A 162 -17.80 9.09 40.75
C GLY A 162 -17.68 9.20 39.21
N LYS A 163 -17.31 10.38 38.69
CA LYS A 163 -17.18 10.67 37.24
C LYS A 163 -15.72 10.63 36.80
N VAL A 164 -15.04 9.51 37.04
CA VAL A 164 -13.63 9.34 36.66
C VAL A 164 -13.52 9.13 35.16
N GLN A 165 -13.11 10.17 34.43
CA GLN A 165 -12.71 10.08 33.02
C GLN A 165 -11.19 9.98 32.91
N SER A 166 -10.72 9.16 31.98
CA SER A 166 -9.29 9.03 31.70
C SER A 166 -8.75 10.30 31.03
N LEU A 167 -7.45 10.60 31.19
CA LEU A 167 -6.82 11.80 30.60
C LEU A 167 -6.92 11.84 29.06
N TYR A 168 -7.20 10.70 28.42
CA TYR A 168 -7.31 10.54 26.98
C TYR A 168 -8.74 10.76 26.45
N GLU A 169 -9.75 10.78 27.32
CA GLU A 169 -11.16 10.91 26.93
C GLU A 169 -11.66 12.36 26.94
N ASP A 170 -10.93 13.27 27.60
CA ASP A 170 -11.39 14.64 27.86
C ASP A 170 -11.14 15.62 26.68
N GLY A 171 -10.47 15.18 25.61
CA GLY A 171 -10.23 16.01 24.41
C GLY A 171 -9.37 17.27 24.62
N ARG A 172 -8.97 17.60 25.86
CA ARG A 172 -8.24 18.83 26.24
C ARG A 172 -6.79 18.93 25.74
N TYR A 173 -6.29 17.89 25.07
CA TYR A 173 -4.92 17.80 24.56
C TYR A 173 -4.86 17.69 23.03
N PHE A 174 -5.99 17.85 22.33
CA PHE A 174 -6.08 17.95 20.86
C PHE A 174 -6.88 19.18 20.47
#